data_AF-A0A2V8Q5T6-F1
#
_entry.id   AF-A0A2V8Q5T6-F1
#
_cell.length_a   1.000
_cell.length_b   1.000
_cell.length_c   1.000
_cell.angle_alpha   90.00
_cell.angle_beta   90.00
_cell.angle_gamma   90.00
#
_symmetry.space_group_name_H-M   'P 1'
#
loop_
_entity.id
_entity.type
_entity.pdbx_description
1 polymer ?
#
loop_
_entity_poly.entity_id
_entity_poly.type
_entity_poly.pdbx_seq_one_letter_code
_entity_poly.pdbx_strand_id
1 'polypeptide(L)'
;MHFANGWLSFELGVLRRLKFASVALPFTGEPEIALQLKRWKVRVATNDPMIWSHTKATALVENYGERLSDEDLNTLLEEAYVPRDKLDNPSLTKWFNEADAWWFDNVRFNAEHLEPYKRAL
;
A
#
# COMPACT_ATOMS: atom_id res chain seq x y z
N MET A 1 -10.38 20.11 17.19
CA MET A 1 -9.52 19.27 16.32
C MET A 1 -8.78 20.21 15.39
N HIS A 2 -7.52 20.53 15.72
CA HIS A 2 -6.66 21.30 14.84
C HIS A 2 -6.15 20.34 13.77
N PHE A 3 -6.58 20.53 12.53
CA PHE A 3 -5.90 19.90 11.41
C PHE A 3 -4.67 20.77 11.13
N ALA A 4 -3.47 20.17 11.15
CA ALA A 4 -2.26 20.89 10.79
C ALA A 4 -2.42 21.47 9.38
N ASN A 5 -2.01 22.72 9.19
CA ASN A 5 -2.20 23.53 7.98
C ASN A 5 -1.69 22.80 6.72
N GLY A 6 -2.58 22.08 6.03
CA GLY A 6 -2.26 21.28 4.86
C GLY A 6 -3.48 21.18 3.93
N TRP A 7 -3.21 20.99 2.63
CA TRP A 7 -4.19 20.91 1.55
C TRP A 7 -5.33 19.91 1.86
N LEU A 8 -5.00 18.75 2.43
CA LEU A 8 -5.96 17.74 2.87
C LEU A 8 -7.04 18.29 3.82
N SER A 9 -6.64 19.15 4.76
CA SER A 9 -7.56 19.74 5.74
C SER A 9 -8.59 20.66 5.08
N PHE A 10 -8.16 21.39 4.06
CA PHE A 10 -9.02 22.24 3.25
C PHE A 10 -10.02 21.38 2.46
N GLU A 11 -9.55 20.34 1.76
CA GLU A 11 -10.40 19.42 1.00
C GLU A 11 -11.46 18.76 1.90
N LEU A 12 -11.07 18.26 3.06
CA LEU A 12 -12.01 17.69 4.04
C LEU A 12 -12.99 18.74 4.56
N GLY A 13 -12.56 19.98 4.77
CA GLY A 13 -13.42 21.09 5.17
C GLY A 13 -14.52 21.39 4.15
N VAL A 14 -14.20 21.32 2.86
CA VAL A 14 -15.16 21.47 1.76
C VAL A 14 -16.10 20.28 1.70
N LEU A 15 -15.55 19.05 1.70
CA LEU A 15 -16.34 17.82 1.60
C LEU A 15 -17.32 17.66 2.76
N ARG A 16 -16.97 18.07 3.98
CA ARG A 16 -17.85 17.96 5.15
C ARG A 16 -19.17 18.75 5.04
N ARG A 17 -19.23 19.72 4.12
CA ARG A 17 -20.44 20.51 3.86
C ARG A 17 -21.40 19.84 2.87
N LEU A 18 -20.91 18.82 2.14
CA LEU A 18 -21.68 18.06 1.18
C LEU A 18 -22.34 16.85 1.85
N LYS A 19 -23.50 16.43 1.34
CA LYS A 19 -24.17 15.19 1.76
C LYS A 19 -23.93 14.12 0.71
N PHE A 20 -23.19 13.08 1.08
CA PHE A 20 -22.91 11.93 0.22
C PHE A 20 -22.70 10.68 1.07
N ALA A 21 -22.95 9.51 0.47
CA ALA A 21 -22.75 8.21 1.11
C ALA A 21 -21.63 7.39 0.44
N SER A 22 -21.16 7.84 -0.73
CA SER A 22 -20.09 7.17 -1.48
C SER A 22 -19.27 8.14 -2.32
N VAL A 23 -18.00 7.77 -2.56
CA VAL A 23 -17.05 8.51 -3.41
C VAL A 23 -16.25 7.52 -4.26
N ALA A 24 -15.98 7.88 -5.51
CA ALA A 24 -15.06 7.17 -6.39
C ALA A 24 -13.83 8.05 -6.68
N LEU A 25 -12.63 7.49 -6.52
CA LEU A 25 -11.34 8.17 -6.71
C LEU A 25 -10.56 7.43 -7.81
N PRO A 26 -10.66 7.87 -9.09
CA PRO A 26 -10.08 7.14 -10.23
C PRO A 26 -8.57 7.35 -10.44
N PHE A 27 -7.97 8.28 -9.70
CA PHE A 27 -6.53 8.56 -9.67
C PHE A 27 -6.15 8.79 -8.22
N THR A 28 -6.05 7.69 -7.48
CA THR A 28 -5.95 7.76 -6.02
C THR A 28 -4.66 8.44 -5.59
N GLY A 29 -3.54 8.20 -6.29
CA GLY A 29 -2.24 8.73 -5.90
C GLY A 29 -1.92 8.40 -4.44
N GLU A 30 -2.09 9.41 -3.57
CA GLU A 30 -2.01 9.28 -2.12
C GLU A 30 -3.40 9.04 -1.47
N PRO A 31 -3.64 7.89 -0.82
CA PRO A 31 -4.97 7.50 -0.33
C PRO A 31 -5.39 8.19 0.98
N GLU A 32 -4.75 9.28 1.40
CA GLU A 32 -4.99 9.94 2.68
C GLU A 32 -6.44 10.46 2.80
N ILE A 33 -6.94 11.10 1.75
CA ILE A 33 -8.32 11.58 1.69
C ILE A 33 -9.32 10.42 1.74
N ALA A 34 -9.02 9.33 1.03
CA ALA A 34 -9.84 8.11 1.01
C ALA A 34 -9.96 7.50 2.41
N LEU A 35 -8.85 7.40 3.13
CA LEU A 35 -8.79 6.96 4.53
C LEU A 35 -9.65 7.81 5.46
N GLN A 36 -9.58 9.14 5.33
CA GLN A 36 -10.40 10.04 6.15
C GLN A 36 -11.89 9.89 5.85
N LEU A 37 -12.26 9.75 4.57
CA LEU A 37 -13.64 9.50 4.17
C LEU A 37 -14.16 8.15 4.69
N LYS A 38 -13.33 7.10 4.69
CA LYS A 38 -13.67 5.81 5.32
C LYS A 38 -13.94 5.96 6.81
N ARG A 39 -13.18 6.79 7.54
CA ARG A 39 -13.43 7.11 8.96
C ARG A 39 -14.78 7.82 9.16
N TRP A 40 -15.26 8.57 8.17
CA TRP A 40 -16.60 9.16 8.16
C TRP A 40 -17.71 8.17 7.76
N LYS A 41 -17.38 6.88 7.63
CA LYS A 41 -18.30 5.81 7.19
C LYS A 41 -18.85 6.00 5.77
N VAL A 42 -18.11 6.72 4.92
CA VAL A 42 -18.41 6.85 3.50
C VAL A 42 -17.90 5.61 2.77
N ARG A 43 -18.67 5.10 1.80
CA ARG A 43 -18.19 4.03 0.90
C ARG A 43 -17.22 4.62 -0.12
N VAL A 44 -15.98 4.17 -0.12
CA VAL A 44 -14.94 4.68 -1.03
C VAL A 44 -14.53 3.58 -2.00
N ALA A 45 -14.52 3.91 -3.29
CA ALA A 45 -13.93 3.08 -4.33
C ALA A 45 -12.69 3.79 -4.89
N THR A 46 -11.57 3.10 -4.93
CA THR A 46 -10.29 3.64 -5.42
C THR A 46 -9.87 2.94 -6.70
N ASN A 47 -9.20 3.67 -7.58
CA ASN A 47 -8.51 3.12 -8.72
C ASN A 47 -7.30 3.98 -9.03
N ASP A 48 -6.29 3.38 -9.65
CA ASP A 48 -5.15 4.10 -10.22
C ASP A 48 -4.46 3.23 -11.29
N PRO A 49 -4.09 3.78 -12.45
CA PRO A 49 -3.30 3.03 -13.43
C PRO A 49 -1.88 2.69 -12.96
N MET A 50 -1.34 3.43 -11.98
CA MET A 50 -0.01 3.18 -11.43
C MET A 50 -0.08 2.07 -10.39
N ILE A 51 0.63 0.96 -10.64
CA ILE A 51 0.62 -0.23 -9.78
C ILE A 51 0.92 0.10 -8.32
N TRP A 52 1.92 0.93 -8.05
CA TRP A 52 2.29 1.31 -6.68
C TRP A 52 1.15 2.01 -5.94
N SER A 53 0.41 2.89 -6.62
CA SER A 53 -0.69 3.65 -6.04
C SER A 53 -1.91 2.77 -5.86
N HIS A 54 -2.21 1.94 -6.87
CA HIS A 54 -3.25 0.92 -6.78
C HIS A 54 -3.03 0.00 -5.58
N THR A 55 -1.83 -0.60 -5.45
CA THR A 55 -1.48 -1.47 -4.32
C THR A 55 -1.67 -0.76 -2.97
N LYS A 56 -1.20 0.49 -2.85
CA LYS A 56 -1.34 1.30 -1.63
C LYS A 56 -2.81 1.58 -1.28
N ALA A 57 -3.63 1.88 -2.29
CA ALA A 57 -5.06 2.14 -2.12
C ALA A 57 -5.80 0.87 -1.70
N THR A 58 -5.53 -0.26 -2.34
CA THR A 58 -6.08 -1.57 -1.96
C THR A 58 -5.73 -1.88 -0.50
N ALA A 59 -4.49 -1.69 -0.08
CA ALA A 59 -4.02 -1.96 1.28
C ALA A 59 -4.71 -1.10 2.35
N LEU A 60 -4.86 0.20 2.09
CA LEU A 60 -5.26 1.16 3.11
C LEU A 60 -6.77 1.48 3.13
N VAL A 61 -7.46 1.26 2.01
CA VAL A 61 -8.85 1.70 1.82
C VAL A 61 -9.81 0.52 1.65
N GLU A 62 -9.41 -0.46 0.83
CA GLU A 62 -10.26 -1.60 0.46
C GLU A 62 -10.07 -2.77 1.43
N ASN A 63 -8.84 -3.03 1.85
CA ASN A 63 -8.50 -4.08 2.79
C ASN A 63 -8.80 -3.64 4.24
N TYR A 64 -9.86 -4.20 4.83
CA TYR A 64 -10.32 -3.83 6.17
C TYR A 64 -9.88 -4.80 7.27
N GLY A 65 -9.59 -6.05 6.91
CA GLY A 65 -9.52 -7.15 7.88
C GLY A 65 -8.37 -8.13 7.69
N GLU A 66 -7.70 -8.12 6.54
CA GLU A 66 -6.58 -9.03 6.32
C GLU A 66 -5.37 -8.61 7.14
N ARG A 67 -4.66 -9.61 7.63
CA ARG A 67 -3.40 -9.47 8.33
C ARG A 67 -2.47 -10.58 7.86
N LEU A 68 -1.18 -10.31 7.92
CA LEU A 68 -0.18 -11.35 7.75
C LEU A 68 -0.21 -12.26 8.99
N SER A 69 -0.35 -13.57 8.76
CA SER A 69 -0.14 -14.59 9.78
C SER A 69 1.35 -14.94 9.91
N ASP A 70 1.70 -15.73 10.91
CA ASP A 70 3.08 -16.21 11.09
C ASP A 70 3.51 -17.09 9.91
N GLU A 71 2.60 -17.88 9.32
CA GLU A 71 2.88 -18.65 8.11
C GLU A 71 3.14 -17.76 6.89
N ASP A 72 2.41 -16.65 6.74
CA ASP A 72 2.67 -15.68 5.67
C ASP A 72 4.06 -15.04 5.85
N LEU A 73 4.43 -14.70 7.10
CA LEU A 73 5.75 -14.14 7.41
C LEU A 73 6.87 -15.16 7.14
N ASN A 74 6.67 -16.42 7.49
CA ASN A 74 7.63 -17.49 7.18
C ASN A 74 7.81 -17.63 5.66
N THR A 75 6.72 -17.58 4.89
CA THR A 75 6.76 -17.61 3.42
C THR A 75 7.50 -16.41 2.85
N LEU A 76 7.28 -15.21 3.40
CA LEU A 76 7.95 -13.99 2.95
C LEU A 76 9.46 -14.03 3.22
N LEU A 77 9.86 -14.53 4.38
CA LEU A 77 11.26 -14.52 4.84
C LEU A 77 12.04 -15.78 4.43
N GLU A 78 11.38 -16.76 3.83
CA GLU A 78 12.00 -17.99 3.34
C GLU A 78 13.14 -17.66 2.37
N GLU A 79 14.34 -18.13 2.71
CA GLU A 79 15.56 -17.93 1.92
C GLU A 79 15.86 -16.46 1.57
N ALA A 80 15.38 -15.49 2.34
CA ALA A 80 15.48 -14.07 1.99
C ALA A 80 16.93 -13.60 1.75
N TYR A 81 17.91 -14.17 2.44
CA TYR A 81 19.33 -13.85 2.26
C TYR A 81 20.09 -14.77 1.30
N VAL A 82 19.44 -15.76 0.70
CA VAL A 82 20.09 -16.70 -0.23
C VAL A 82 20.13 -16.07 -1.62
N PRO A 83 21.32 -15.82 -2.19
CA PRO A 83 21.45 -15.31 -3.55
C PRO A 83 20.86 -16.29 -4.57
N ARG A 84 20.14 -15.77 -5.55
CA ARG A 84 19.65 -16.52 -6.72
C ARG A 84 20.60 -16.37 -7.90
N ASP A 85 20.18 -16.82 -9.08
CA ASP A 85 20.95 -16.67 -10.32
C ASP A 85 21.29 -15.20 -10.64
N LYS A 86 20.36 -14.28 -10.32
CA LYS A 86 20.51 -12.83 -10.50
C LYS A 86 19.50 -12.06 -9.66
N LEU A 87 19.79 -10.78 -9.40
CA LEU A 87 18.81 -9.82 -8.88
C LEU A 87 17.84 -9.41 -9.99
N ASP A 88 16.55 -9.45 -9.72
CA ASP A 88 15.51 -8.93 -10.61
C ASP A 88 15.49 -7.39 -10.59
N ASN A 89 15.84 -6.78 -9.45
CA ASN A 89 16.12 -5.34 -9.36
C ASN A 89 17.60 -5.02 -9.06
N PRO A 90 18.47 -5.00 -10.07
CA PRO A 90 19.89 -4.63 -9.90
C PRO A 90 20.11 -3.22 -9.36
N SER A 91 19.12 -2.32 -9.48
CA SER A 91 19.25 -0.94 -8.99
C SER A 91 19.30 -0.85 -7.47
N LEU A 92 18.90 -1.89 -6.74
CA LEU A 92 19.02 -1.95 -5.27
C LEU A 92 20.47 -1.79 -4.80
N THR A 93 21.42 -2.33 -5.56
CA THR A 93 22.87 -2.25 -5.25
C THR A 93 23.44 -0.82 -5.26
N LYS A 94 22.71 0.16 -5.83
CA LYS A 94 23.09 1.58 -5.80
C LYS A 94 22.83 2.22 -4.44
N TRP A 95 21.91 1.66 -3.65
CA TRP A 95 21.41 2.24 -2.41
C TRP A 95 21.70 1.36 -1.19
N PHE A 96 21.86 0.06 -1.40
CA PHE A 96 22.06 -0.95 -0.36
C PHE A 96 23.32 -1.77 -0.64
N ASN A 97 23.86 -2.40 0.41
CA ASN A 97 24.90 -3.41 0.23
C ASN A 97 24.30 -4.67 -0.44
N GLU A 98 25.17 -5.60 -0.86
CA GLU A 98 24.75 -6.79 -1.59
C GLU A 98 23.78 -7.68 -0.81
N ALA A 99 24.03 -7.90 0.49
CA ALA A 99 23.17 -8.75 1.31
C ALA A 99 21.76 -8.17 1.48
N ASP A 100 21.67 -6.86 1.73
CA ASP A 100 20.40 -6.15 1.86
C ASP A 100 19.67 -6.07 0.51
N ALA A 101 20.40 -5.88 -0.59
CA ALA A 101 19.82 -5.89 -1.93
C ALA A 101 19.17 -7.24 -2.25
N TRP A 102 19.85 -8.35 -1.94
CA TRP A 102 19.27 -9.70 -2.04
C TRP A 102 18.05 -9.88 -1.14
N TRP A 103 18.11 -9.41 0.10
CA TRP A 103 16.98 -9.47 1.02
C TRP A 103 15.73 -8.80 0.47
N PHE A 104 15.84 -7.54 0.02
CA PHE A 104 14.69 -6.80 -0.52
C PHE A 104 14.12 -7.45 -1.79
N ASP A 105 14.99 -7.90 -2.69
CA ASP A 105 14.58 -8.51 -3.95
C ASP A 105 13.86 -9.85 -3.71
N ASN A 106 14.43 -10.70 -2.85
CA ASN A 106 13.83 -11.99 -2.49
C ASN A 106 12.52 -11.84 -1.72
N VAL A 107 12.44 -10.94 -0.74
CA VAL A 107 11.18 -10.68 0.00
C VAL A 107 10.09 -10.17 -0.95
N ARG A 108 10.44 -9.25 -1.86
CA ARG A 108 9.50 -8.76 -2.87
C ARG A 108 9.01 -9.89 -3.76
N PHE A 109 9.90 -10.77 -4.20
CA PHE A 109 9.53 -11.93 -5.00
C PHE A 109 8.62 -12.88 -4.20
N ASN A 110 8.98 -13.20 -2.95
CA ASN A 110 8.24 -14.12 -2.11
C ASN A 110 6.81 -13.60 -1.84
N ALA A 111 6.61 -12.28 -1.78
CA ALA A 111 5.29 -11.67 -1.66
C ALA A 111 4.35 -12.00 -2.83
N GLU A 112 4.86 -12.39 -3.99
CA GLU A 112 4.02 -12.87 -5.10
C GLU A 112 3.31 -14.20 -4.78
N HIS A 113 3.82 -14.99 -3.83
CA HIS A 113 3.16 -16.22 -3.37
C HIS A 113 2.00 -15.96 -2.39
N LEU A 114 1.87 -14.74 -1.87
CA LEU A 114 0.74 -14.37 -1.03
C LEU A 114 -0.51 -14.06 -1.85
N GLU A 115 -1.67 -14.28 -1.23
CA GLU A 115 -2.96 -13.87 -1.77
C GLU A 115 -2.98 -12.37 -2.12
N PRO A 116 -3.70 -11.93 -3.17
CA PRO A 116 -3.64 -10.56 -3.68
C PRO A 116 -3.87 -9.47 -2.62
N TYR A 117 -4.79 -9.70 -1.67
CA TYR A 117 -5.07 -8.74 -0.59
C TYR A 117 -3.98 -8.71 0.49
N LYS A 118 -3.29 -9.83 0.72
CA LYS A 118 -2.16 -9.90 1.66
C LYS A 118 -0.87 -9.34 1.05
N ARG A 119 -0.67 -9.52 -0.25
CA ARG A 119 0.44 -8.91 -1.01
C ARG A 119 0.42 -7.38 -0.95
N ALA A 120 -0.75 -6.79 -0.81
CA ALA A 120 -0.89 -5.34 -0.72
C ALA A 120 -0.48 -4.76 0.64
N LEU A 121 -0.42 -5.58 1.70
CA LEU A 121 -0.05 -5.16 3.07
C LEU A 121 1.46 -4.90 3.20
#